data_AF-A0A151NE80-F1
#
_entry.id   AF-A0A151NE80-F1
#
_cell.length_a   1.000
_cell.length_b   1.000
_cell.length_c   1.000
_cell.angle_alpha   90.00
_cell.angle_beta   90.00
_cell.angle_gamma   90.00
#
_symmetry.space_group_name_H-M   'P 1'
#
loop_
_entity.id
_entity.type
_entity.pdbx_description
1 polymer ?
#
loop_
_entity_poly.entity_id
_entity_poly.type
_entity_poly.pdbx_seq_one_letter_code
_entity_poly.pdbx_strand_id
1 'polypeptide(L)'
;MSHTSRMRHPRPGVRPALRPLQTSPRRSRSPGRQSLLRASEKMRAPEQSSSCHRLYYYKYYLSPKNGPAFSRVKGSQSGQDNTRWHVVKKFLGLVSNHNVPVYLIDPLVLGLINKDIKQLRSASDGSSPECKYFCAPRDFTTFALLDKTWKHETGLFRSAEKMGFQWLKIQNKDPRLEGMDDLSGIEIPLHYIFRLASHAIHVVVFYERSGNYLWHGQLRLKQNMDRKFVPFRKLHFGRYPGAYGKLVLLPVSIDELKVQIPKNPSQFLEEMSHARFLECRYREARAFFQLYPDDTSLDAVEFRKKAKALLHLAVLTLNNLGVRFWLSSGTCLGWYRQCNIIPYSKDVDLGIFIKDYKSDIVPAFRKAGLPLKHKFGKVEDSLELSFQGEGDVKLDIFFFYEEDDHIWNGGTQAKSGKKFKYLFPKFTLCWTEFVELKRPQPKLEPRCIGH
;
A
#
# COMPACT_ATOMS: atom_id res chain seq x y z
N MET A 1 19.73 66.16 -43.65
CA MET A 1 19.84 67.30 -44.59
C MET A 1 19.98 66.74 -45.99
N SER A 2 18.91 66.72 -46.78
CA SER A 2 18.92 66.87 -48.24
C SER A 2 17.50 66.73 -48.81
N HIS A 3 17.17 67.73 -49.62
CA HIS A 3 16.15 67.82 -50.66
C HIS A 3 14.64 67.76 -50.34
N THR A 4 14.11 68.98 -50.19
CA THR A 4 12.78 69.42 -50.60
C THR A 4 12.74 69.77 -52.09
N SER A 5 11.66 69.38 -52.79
CA SER A 5 10.91 70.29 -53.69
C SER A 5 9.63 69.64 -54.22
N ARG A 6 8.46 70.13 -53.79
CA ARG A 6 7.52 70.91 -54.62
C ARG A 6 6.14 71.00 -53.95
N MET A 7 5.74 72.24 -53.72
CA MET A 7 4.39 72.65 -53.33
C MET A 7 3.40 72.57 -54.51
N ARG A 8 2.14 72.25 -54.21
CA ARG A 8 0.97 72.93 -54.81
C ARG A 8 -0.06 73.24 -53.71
N HIS A 9 -0.57 74.46 -53.79
CA HIS A 9 -1.48 75.15 -52.86
C HIS A 9 -2.93 75.12 -53.42
N PRO A 10 -3.96 75.67 -52.72
CA PRO A 10 -5.19 74.96 -52.35
C PRO A 10 -6.46 75.58 -52.97
N ARG A 11 -7.65 74.99 -52.73
CA ARG A 11 -8.96 75.68 -52.69
C ARG A 11 -10.08 74.75 -52.14
N PRO A 12 -11.25 75.28 -51.72
CA PRO A 12 -11.68 75.23 -50.32
C PRO A 12 -12.94 74.37 -50.09
N GLY A 13 -13.19 74.05 -48.83
CA GLY A 13 -14.37 73.32 -48.40
C GLY A 13 -15.61 74.18 -48.24
N VAL A 14 -16.76 73.51 -48.20
CA VAL A 14 -17.86 73.78 -47.26
C VAL A 14 -18.43 72.41 -46.85
N ARG A 15 -18.55 72.19 -45.54
CA ARG A 15 -19.12 71.00 -44.88
C ARG A 15 -20.66 71.05 -44.91
N PRO A 16 -21.38 69.97 -44.56
CA PRO A 16 -21.75 69.86 -43.15
C PRO A 16 -21.68 68.46 -42.51
N ALA A 17 -21.55 68.49 -41.17
CA ALA A 17 -21.87 67.50 -40.12
C ALA A 17 -21.12 66.13 -40.11
N LEU A 18 -20.11 65.89 -39.24
CA LEU A 18 -20.17 65.54 -37.79
C LEU A 18 -21.09 64.31 -37.54
N ARG A 19 -20.67 63.15 -37.03
CA ARG A 19 -19.50 62.68 -36.24
C ARG A 19 -19.46 61.11 -36.29
N PRO A 20 -18.43 60.42 -35.73
CA PRO A 20 -17.65 59.46 -36.52
C PRO A 20 -17.48 58.04 -35.93
N LEU A 21 -16.94 57.16 -36.80
CA LEU A 21 -16.00 56.05 -36.58
C LEU A 21 -16.25 55.00 -35.46
N GLN A 22 -16.46 53.75 -35.89
CA GLN A 22 -15.74 52.60 -35.33
C GLN A 22 -15.06 51.81 -36.47
N THR A 23 -13.73 51.90 -36.51
CA THR A 23 -12.86 51.05 -37.29
C THR A 23 -12.42 49.85 -36.45
N SER A 24 -12.65 48.63 -36.97
CA SER A 24 -11.79 47.46 -36.71
C SER A 24 -10.39 47.73 -37.29
N PRO A 25 -9.27 47.06 -36.87
CA PRO A 25 -9.19 45.63 -36.54
C PRO A 25 -8.16 45.20 -35.46
N ARG A 26 -8.35 44.00 -34.89
CA ARG A 26 -7.36 42.93 -34.60
C ARG A 26 -7.91 41.99 -33.53
N ARG A 27 -8.36 40.80 -33.95
CA ARG A 27 -8.61 39.66 -33.04
C ARG A 27 -7.40 38.73 -33.09
N SER A 28 -6.58 38.77 -32.05
CA SER A 28 -5.84 37.61 -31.57
C SER A 28 -6.73 36.90 -30.55
N ARG A 29 -7.22 35.71 -30.87
CA ARG A 29 -7.93 34.83 -29.92
C ARG A 29 -7.08 33.58 -29.70
N SER A 30 -6.50 33.49 -28.52
CA SER A 30 -6.00 32.27 -27.89
C SER A 30 -7.21 31.40 -27.47
N PRO A 31 -7.26 30.09 -27.74
CA PRO A 31 -8.36 29.25 -27.27
C PRO A 31 -8.07 28.76 -25.84
N GLY A 32 -8.77 29.35 -24.87
CA GLY A 32 -8.81 28.91 -23.48
C GLY A 32 -10.11 28.15 -23.18
N ARG A 33 -9.97 27.04 -22.44
CA ARG A 33 -10.99 26.39 -21.59
C ARG A 33 -12.38 26.23 -22.21
N GLN A 34 -12.57 25.22 -23.06
CA GLN A 34 -13.89 24.58 -23.22
C GLN A 34 -13.87 23.15 -23.77
N SER A 35 -12.72 22.47 -23.83
CA SER A 35 -12.61 21.10 -24.39
C SER A 35 -12.50 19.95 -23.36
N LEU A 36 -12.56 20.22 -22.05
CA LEU A 36 -12.40 19.19 -21.01
C LEU A 36 -13.72 18.61 -20.46
N LEU A 37 -14.86 18.95 -21.04
CA LEU A 37 -16.20 18.53 -20.55
C LEU A 37 -16.93 17.52 -21.46
N ARG A 38 -16.27 16.93 -22.47
CA ARG A 38 -16.91 15.97 -23.41
C ARG A 38 -16.18 14.63 -23.61
N ALA A 39 -15.41 14.19 -22.62
CA ALA A 39 -14.73 12.87 -22.66
C ALA A 39 -15.12 11.94 -21.49
N SER A 40 -16.27 12.14 -20.85
CA SER A 40 -16.73 11.31 -19.71
C SER A 40 -17.97 10.46 -19.99
N GLU A 41 -18.46 10.38 -21.23
CA GLU A 41 -19.58 9.53 -21.60
C GLU A 41 -19.18 8.57 -22.72
N LYS A 42 -18.70 7.39 -22.32
CA LYS A 42 -18.87 6.07 -22.98
C LYS A 42 -17.80 5.11 -22.46
N MET A 43 -18.14 4.33 -21.43
CA MET A 43 -17.70 2.94 -21.24
C MET A 43 -18.45 2.38 -20.03
N ARG A 44 -19.42 1.50 -20.30
CA ARG A 44 -20.24 0.79 -19.31
C ARG A 44 -19.95 -0.71 -19.43
N ALA A 45 -20.04 -1.42 -18.29
CA ALA A 45 -20.11 -2.88 -18.04
C ALA A 45 -18.85 -3.55 -17.43
N PRO A 46 -18.98 -4.67 -16.68
CA PRO A 46 -20.07 -5.12 -15.80
C PRO A 46 -19.61 -5.35 -14.33
N GLU A 47 -20.59 -5.50 -13.43
CA GLU A 47 -20.44 -5.77 -12.00
C GLU A 47 -19.82 -7.13 -11.69
N GLN A 48 -18.89 -7.19 -10.73
CA GLN A 48 -18.55 -8.41 -10.00
C GLN A 48 -18.39 -8.10 -8.51
N SER A 49 -19.23 -8.75 -7.71
CA SER A 49 -19.25 -8.67 -6.25
C SER A 49 -18.04 -9.37 -5.63
N SER A 50 -17.56 -8.86 -4.49
CA SER A 50 -17.18 -9.63 -3.28
C SER A 50 -16.04 -9.00 -2.45
N SER A 51 -16.37 -8.51 -1.25
CA SER A 51 -15.39 -8.28 -0.17
C SER A 51 -16.01 -8.27 1.24
N CYS A 52 -16.83 -9.27 1.58
CA CYS A 52 -17.22 -9.53 2.98
C CYS A 52 -16.75 -10.91 3.52
N HIS A 53 -15.82 -11.59 2.82
CA HIS A 53 -15.47 -12.98 3.17
C HIS A 53 -14.33 -13.16 4.19
N ARG A 54 -13.51 -12.14 4.51
CA ARG A 54 -12.31 -12.35 5.36
C ARG A 54 -12.59 -12.36 6.86
N LEU A 55 -13.48 -11.49 7.34
CA LEU A 55 -13.88 -11.45 8.75
C LEU A 55 -14.82 -12.61 9.11
N TYR A 56 -15.68 -13.02 8.18
CA TYR A 56 -16.59 -14.16 8.38
C TYR A 56 -15.81 -15.47 8.57
N TYR A 57 -14.73 -15.68 7.80
CA TYR A 57 -13.87 -16.85 7.94
C TYR A 57 -13.19 -16.91 9.32
N TYR A 58 -12.72 -15.78 9.84
CA TYR A 58 -12.10 -15.71 11.17
C TYR A 58 -13.10 -15.95 12.31
N LYS A 59 -14.34 -15.46 12.15
CA LYS A 59 -15.41 -15.65 13.15
C LYS A 59 -15.94 -17.09 13.16
N TYR A 60 -15.99 -17.76 11.99
CA TYR A 60 -16.47 -19.13 11.85
C TYR A 60 -15.57 -20.17 12.55
N TYR A 61 -14.26 -19.96 12.57
CA TYR A 61 -13.32 -20.89 13.23
C TYR A 61 -13.01 -20.56 14.70
N LEU A 62 -13.44 -19.40 15.21
CA LEU A 62 -13.08 -18.93 16.57
C LEU A 62 -14.25 -18.82 17.55
N SER A 63 -15.49 -19.14 17.16
CA SER A 63 -16.66 -19.02 18.03
C SER A 63 -16.99 -20.34 18.77
N PRO A 64 -17.08 -20.34 20.12
CA PRO A 64 -17.53 -21.50 20.88
C PRO A 64 -19.07 -21.53 21.08
N LYS A 65 -19.70 -22.58 20.54
CA LYS A 65 -21.03 -23.21 20.85
C LYS A 65 -22.35 -22.47 20.55
N ASN A 66 -23.21 -23.10 19.75
CA ASN A 66 -24.36 -23.91 20.22
C ASN A 66 -24.83 -24.89 19.12
N GLY A 67 -25.12 -26.15 19.50
CA GLY A 67 -25.29 -27.31 18.61
C GLY A 67 -26.57 -27.35 17.75
N PRO A 68 -26.73 -28.40 16.93
CA PRO A 68 -27.25 -29.66 17.48
C PRO A 68 -26.47 -30.92 17.08
N ALA A 69 -26.50 -31.89 18.01
CA ALA A 69 -26.25 -33.33 17.85
C ALA A 69 -25.08 -33.79 16.97
N PHE A 70 -23.91 -34.00 17.61
CA PHE A 70 -22.89 -34.91 17.09
C PHE A 70 -23.44 -36.34 17.06
N SER A 71 -23.80 -36.85 15.88
CA SER A 71 -23.87 -38.29 15.65
C SER A 71 -22.44 -38.84 15.78
N ARG A 72 -22.22 -39.69 16.79
CA ARG A 72 -20.98 -40.46 16.97
C ARG A 72 -20.74 -41.33 15.72
N VAL A 73 -19.91 -40.86 14.81
CA VAL A 73 -19.21 -41.74 13.86
C VAL A 73 -17.82 -41.97 14.43
N LYS A 74 -17.68 -43.08 15.15
CA LYS A 74 -16.36 -43.61 15.56
C LYS A 74 -15.63 -44.10 14.32
N GLY A 75 -14.45 -43.54 14.07
CA GLY A 75 -13.41 -44.14 13.22
C GLY A 75 -13.00 -43.31 12.00
N SER A 76 -12.00 -42.42 12.15
CA SER A 76 -10.88 -42.16 11.19
C SER A 76 -10.06 -40.89 11.49
N GLN A 77 -10.36 -40.10 12.53
CA GLN A 77 -9.74 -38.76 12.71
C GLN A 77 -8.29 -38.78 13.24
N SER A 78 -7.89 -39.77 14.06
CA SER A 78 -6.56 -39.80 14.70
C SER A 78 -5.37 -39.91 13.73
N GLY A 79 -5.57 -40.54 12.56
CA GLY A 79 -4.50 -40.71 11.56
C GLY A 79 -4.17 -39.44 10.76
N GLN A 80 -5.16 -38.59 10.49
CA GLN A 80 -4.95 -37.35 9.72
C GLN A 80 -4.27 -36.26 10.54
N ASP A 81 -4.54 -36.21 11.85
CA ASP A 81 -3.97 -35.22 12.76
C ASP A 81 -2.46 -35.40 12.93
N ASN A 82 -2.00 -36.65 13.03
CA ASN A 82 -0.57 -36.98 13.05
C ASN A 82 0.11 -36.68 11.70
N THR A 83 -0.62 -36.81 10.59
CA THR A 83 -0.04 -36.59 9.25
C THR A 83 0.41 -35.14 9.04
N ARG A 84 -0.36 -34.13 9.48
CA ARG A 84 0.01 -32.71 9.31
C ARG A 84 1.24 -32.33 10.14
N TRP A 85 1.21 -32.70 11.42
CA TRP A 85 2.34 -32.49 12.32
C TRP A 85 3.61 -33.17 11.77
N HIS A 86 3.50 -34.40 11.25
CA HIS A 86 4.63 -35.11 10.66
C HIS A 86 5.20 -34.37 9.44
N VAL A 87 4.36 -33.82 8.57
CA VAL A 87 4.79 -33.01 7.41
C VAL A 87 5.55 -31.76 7.88
N VAL A 88 5.04 -31.05 8.88
CA VAL A 88 5.72 -29.86 9.46
C VAL A 88 7.06 -30.26 10.09
N LYS A 89 7.09 -31.31 10.91
CA LYS A 89 8.33 -31.84 11.52
C LYS A 89 9.37 -32.20 10.46
N LYS A 90 8.96 -32.90 9.41
CA LYS A 90 9.84 -33.32 8.31
C LYS A 90 10.37 -32.12 7.53
N PHE A 91 9.54 -31.11 7.29
CA PHE A 91 9.96 -29.85 6.67
C PHE A 91 10.93 -29.05 7.55
N LEU A 92 10.66 -28.91 8.85
CA LEU A 92 11.55 -28.23 9.79
C LEU A 92 12.92 -28.92 9.89
N GLY A 93 12.94 -30.26 9.88
CA GLY A 93 14.19 -31.02 9.78
C GLY A 93 14.94 -30.78 8.48
N LEU A 94 14.23 -30.74 7.34
CA LEU A 94 14.82 -30.42 6.03
C LEU A 94 15.50 -29.04 6.03
N VAL A 95 14.78 -27.99 6.44
CA VAL A 95 15.34 -26.62 6.42
C VAL A 95 16.45 -26.44 7.45
N SER A 96 16.36 -27.10 8.61
CA SER A 96 17.42 -27.09 9.62
C SER A 96 18.71 -27.73 9.10
N ASN A 97 18.62 -28.86 8.41
CA ASN A 97 19.79 -29.57 7.84
C ASN A 97 20.52 -28.75 6.76
N HIS A 98 19.81 -27.82 6.13
CA HIS A 98 20.34 -26.92 5.10
C HIS A 98 20.55 -25.50 5.63
N ASN A 99 20.50 -25.29 6.96
CA ASN A 99 20.67 -23.99 7.61
C ASN A 99 19.78 -22.87 7.02
N VAL A 100 18.53 -23.20 6.63
CA VAL A 100 17.56 -22.25 6.08
C VAL A 100 16.66 -21.75 7.21
N PRO A 101 16.82 -20.50 7.68
CA PRO A 101 16.04 -19.99 8.79
C PRO A 101 14.63 -19.63 8.33
N VAL A 102 13.63 -20.33 8.87
CA VAL A 102 12.22 -20.09 8.60
C VAL A 102 11.48 -19.67 9.87
N TYR A 103 10.50 -18.79 9.72
CA TYR A 103 9.75 -18.20 10.83
C TYR A 103 8.26 -18.49 10.65
N LEU A 104 7.59 -19.00 11.68
CA LEU A 104 6.17 -19.36 11.60
C LEU A 104 5.32 -18.08 11.57
N ILE A 105 4.59 -17.89 10.47
CA ILE A 105 3.68 -16.74 10.24
C ILE A 105 2.26 -17.19 9.91
N ASP A 106 1.95 -18.47 10.16
CA ASP A 106 0.65 -19.02 9.85
C ASP A 106 -0.45 -18.36 10.71
N PRO A 107 -1.44 -17.70 10.09
CA PRO A 107 -2.39 -16.91 10.85
C PRO A 107 -3.28 -17.74 11.77
N LEU A 108 -3.59 -18.98 11.40
CA LEU A 108 -4.41 -19.88 12.23
C LEU A 108 -3.60 -20.36 13.43
N VAL A 109 -2.35 -20.77 13.21
CA VAL A 109 -1.47 -21.21 14.31
C VAL A 109 -1.15 -20.04 15.24
N LEU A 110 -0.79 -18.87 14.71
CA LEU A 110 -0.53 -17.68 15.51
C LEU A 110 -1.76 -17.22 16.29
N GLY A 111 -2.96 -17.35 15.73
CA GLY A 111 -4.22 -17.05 16.43
C GLY A 111 -4.47 -17.97 17.63
N LEU A 112 -4.11 -19.25 17.53
CA LEU A 112 -4.15 -20.19 18.66
C LEU A 112 -3.08 -19.85 19.70
N ILE A 113 -1.83 -19.68 19.28
CA ILE A 113 -0.70 -19.30 20.14
C ILE A 113 -1.00 -18.02 20.91
N ASN A 114 -1.63 -17.03 20.29
CA ASN A 114 -1.94 -15.76 20.94
C ASN A 114 -2.82 -15.93 22.20
N LYS A 115 -3.70 -16.94 22.22
CA LYS A 115 -4.53 -17.26 23.39
C LYS A 115 -3.70 -17.88 24.52
N ASP A 116 -2.67 -18.64 24.16
CA ASP A 116 -1.88 -19.46 25.08
C ASP A 116 -0.47 -18.88 25.37
N ILE A 117 -0.11 -17.72 24.79
CA ILE A 117 1.27 -17.22 24.76
C ILE A 117 1.87 -17.01 26.16
N LYS A 118 1.05 -16.67 27.15
CA LYS A 118 1.50 -16.53 28.55
C LYS A 118 1.91 -17.89 29.12
N GLN A 119 1.12 -18.93 28.88
CA GLN A 119 1.40 -20.29 29.33
C GLN A 119 2.64 -20.86 28.64
N LEU A 120 2.80 -20.60 27.33
CA LEU A 120 3.99 -21.01 26.56
C LEU A 120 5.29 -20.33 27.04
N ARG A 121 5.20 -19.14 27.66
CA ARG A 121 6.36 -18.45 28.25
C ARG A 121 6.73 -18.96 29.63
N SER A 122 5.76 -19.48 30.38
CA SER A 122 5.95 -20.00 31.74
C SER A 122 6.17 -21.52 31.79
N ALA A 123 5.86 -22.24 30.72
CA ALA A 123 6.03 -23.68 30.63
C ALA A 123 7.51 -24.03 30.43
N SER A 124 8.15 -24.48 31.50
CA SER A 124 9.41 -25.24 31.45
C SER A 124 9.07 -26.67 31.00
N ASP A 125 9.50 -27.06 29.80
CA ASP A 125 9.64 -28.45 29.32
C ASP A 125 8.63 -29.50 29.85
N GLY A 126 7.33 -29.17 29.82
CA GLY A 126 6.26 -30.11 30.13
C GLY A 126 5.66 -30.67 28.85
N SER A 127 5.82 -31.98 28.63
CA SER A 127 5.19 -32.69 27.51
C SER A 127 3.67 -32.62 27.63
N SER A 128 3.04 -31.85 26.75
CA SER A 128 1.62 -32.03 26.47
C SER A 128 1.49 -33.23 25.52
N PRO A 129 0.85 -34.34 25.92
CA PRO A 129 0.81 -35.55 25.11
C PRO A 129 -0.06 -35.43 23.85
N GLU A 130 -0.84 -34.34 23.72
CA GLU A 130 -1.69 -34.09 22.56
C GLU A 130 -1.18 -32.89 21.77
N CYS A 131 -0.89 -33.12 20.50
CA CYS A 131 -0.64 -32.03 19.57
C CYS A 131 -1.86 -31.09 19.55
N LYS A 132 -1.62 -29.78 19.67
CA LYS A 132 -2.66 -28.75 19.73
C LYS A 132 -2.62 -27.80 18.54
N TYR A 133 -1.43 -27.44 18.06
CA TYR A 133 -1.26 -26.33 17.11
C TYR A 133 -1.06 -26.84 15.68
N PHE A 134 -0.12 -27.74 15.44
CA PHE A 134 0.34 -28.20 14.12
C PHE A 134 -0.55 -29.25 13.46
N CYS A 135 -1.30 -30.00 14.24
CA CYS A 135 -2.31 -30.99 13.82
C CYS A 135 -3.67 -30.36 13.52
N ALA A 136 -3.92 -29.13 13.99
CA ALA A 136 -5.21 -28.48 13.78
C ALA A 136 -5.58 -28.46 12.27
N PRO A 137 -6.82 -28.81 11.90
CA PRO A 137 -7.18 -29.04 10.50
C PRO A 137 -6.97 -27.83 9.60
N ARG A 138 -6.12 -27.97 8.58
CA ARG A 138 -5.88 -26.98 7.52
C ARG A 138 -5.13 -27.57 6.33
N ASP A 139 -5.20 -26.87 5.21
CA ASP A 139 -4.51 -27.26 3.97
C ASP A 139 -3.03 -26.88 3.98
N PHE A 140 -2.68 -25.76 4.64
CA PHE A 140 -1.34 -25.18 4.62
C PHE A 140 -0.81 -24.87 6.01
N THR A 141 0.50 -24.97 6.19
CA THR A 141 1.22 -24.27 7.27
C THR A 141 2.19 -23.27 6.66
N THR A 142 2.09 -22.01 7.08
CA THR A 142 2.83 -20.90 6.44
C THR A 142 4.05 -20.45 7.25
N PHE A 143 5.20 -20.40 6.59
CA PHE A 143 6.44 -19.84 7.13
C PHE A 143 6.92 -18.65 6.29
N ALA A 144 7.66 -17.75 6.93
CA ALA A 144 8.39 -16.67 6.30
C ALA A 144 9.86 -17.06 6.18
N LEU A 145 10.51 -16.56 5.15
CA LEU A 145 11.95 -16.64 4.94
C LEU A 145 12.45 -15.24 4.60
N LEU A 146 13.49 -14.76 5.29
CA LEU A 146 14.14 -13.51 4.93
C LEU A 146 15.17 -13.79 3.85
N ASP A 147 15.02 -13.21 2.67
CA ASP A 147 15.90 -13.48 1.52
C ASP A 147 17.39 -13.31 1.86
N LYS A 148 17.75 -12.23 2.57
CA LYS A 148 19.14 -11.95 3.00
C LYS A 148 19.78 -13.04 3.86
N THR A 149 18.98 -13.92 4.46
CA THR A 149 19.45 -14.97 5.38
C THR A 149 19.67 -16.32 4.70
N TRP A 150 19.37 -16.43 3.40
CA TRP A 150 19.52 -17.69 2.67
C TRP A 150 20.21 -17.49 1.32
N LYS A 151 21.27 -18.25 1.07
CA LYS A 151 22.10 -18.15 -0.14
C LYS A 151 21.59 -18.97 -1.34
N HIS A 152 20.30 -19.30 -1.37
CA HIS A 152 19.63 -20.06 -2.46
C HIS A 152 20.41 -21.31 -2.90
N GLU A 153 20.45 -22.33 -2.05
CA GLU A 153 21.16 -23.58 -2.35
C GLU A 153 20.28 -24.60 -3.08
N THR A 154 20.77 -25.13 -4.20
CA THR A 154 20.10 -26.18 -4.97
C THR A 154 19.98 -27.51 -4.20
N GLY A 155 20.82 -27.70 -3.17
CA GLY A 155 20.82 -28.88 -2.31
C GLY A 155 19.50 -29.10 -1.56
N LEU A 156 18.84 -28.01 -1.11
CA LEU A 156 17.59 -28.08 -0.36
C LEU A 156 16.50 -28.83 -1.13
N PHE A 157 16.31 -28.47 -2.41
CA PHE A 157 15.25 -29.02 -3.24
C PHE A 157 15.49 -30.51 -3.55
N ARG A 158 16.73 -30.88 -3.84
CA ARG A 158 17.10 -32.29 -4.04
C ARG A 158 16.89 -33.12 -2.77
N SER A 159 17.23 -32.59 -1.61
CA SER A 159 16.94 -33.23 -0.33
C SER A 159 15.44 -33.32 -0.06
N ALA A 160 14.66 -32.30 -0.43
CA ALA A 160 13.21 -32.31 -0.30
C ALA A 160 12.58 -33.45 -1.11
N GLU A 161 13.00 -33.61 -2.37
CA GLU A 161 12.55 -34.69 -3.26
C GLU A 161 12.90 -36.08 -2.69
N LYS A 162 14.13 -36.27 -2.20
CA LYS A 162 14.55 -37.50 -1.52
C LYS A 162 13.71 -37.78 -0.27
N MET A 163 13.23 -36.73 0.40
CA MET A 163 12.32 -36.80 1.53
C MET A 163 10.85 -36.94 1.10
N GLY A 164 10.57 -37.11 -0.19
CA GLY A 164 9.24 -37.34 -0.76
C GLY A 164 8.41 -36.07 -0.95
N PHE A 165 8.96 -34.88 -0.70
CA PHE A 165 8.26 -33.63 -1.00
C PHE A 165 8.23 -33.40 -2.50
N GLN A 166 7.04 -33.09 -3.01
CA GLN A 166 6.93 -32.32 -4.24
C GLN A 166 7.12 -30.85 -3.89
N TRP A 167 7.76 -30.08 -4.76
CA TRP A 167 7.98 -28.66 -4.49
C TRP A 167 7.73 -27.78 -5.71
N LEU A 168 7.41 -26.52 -5.46
CA LEU A 168 7.17 -25.50 -6.46
C LEU A 168 7.85 -24.21 -6.05
N LYS A 169 8.68 -23.66 -6.94
CA LYS A 169 9.27 -22.31 -6.81
C LYS A 169 8.47 -21.34 -7.68
N ILE A 170 7.99 -20.27 -7.07
CA ILE A 170 7.27 -19.20 -7.77
C ILE A 170 8.15 -17.96 -7.77
N GLN A 171 8.53 -17.51 -8.96
CA GLN A 171 9.34 -16.32 -9.18
C GLN A 171 8.59 -15.31 -10.04
N ASN A 172 8.94 -14.04 -9.86
CA ASN A 172 8.48 -12.96 -10.72
C ASN A 172 9.55 -11.87 -10.77
N LYS A 173 9.40 -10.92 -11.70
CA LYS A 173 10.26 -9.73 -11.74
C LYS A 173 10.26 -9.02 -10.40
N ASP A 174 11.43 -8.54 -10.00
CA ASP A 174 11.61 -7.75 -8.80
C ASP A 174 11.14 -6.31 -9.03
N PRO A 175 9.99 -5.88 -8.46
CA PRO A 175 9.52 -4.52 -8.65
C PRO A 175 10.39 -3.49 -7.91
N ARG A 176 11.29 -3.91 -7.03
CA ARG A 176 12.23 -3.01 -6.34
C ARG A 176 13.32 -2.47 -7.25
N LEU A 177 13.59 -3.17 -8.35
CA LEU A 177 14.57 -2.79 -9.35
C LEU A 177 13.92 -2.04 -10.52
N GLU A 178 12.58 -1.97 -10.55
CA GLU A 178 11.87 -1.16 -11.53
C GLU A 178 11.99 0.32 -11.17
N GLY A 179 12.30 1.13 -12.18
CA GLY A 179 12.37 2.59 -12.08
C GLY A 179 11.99 3.24 -13.40
N MET A 180 12.19 4.55 -13.47
CA MET A 180 11.92 5.31 -14.71
C MET A 180 12.84 4.88 -15.85
N ASP A 181 14.10 4.57 -15.54
CA ASP A 181 15.15 4.25 -16.51
C ASP A 181 15.26 2.74 -16.81
N ASP A 182 14.85 1.88 -15.88
CA ASP A 182 14.99 0.44 -16.00
C ASP A 182 13.70 -0.31 -15.63
N LEU A 183 13.20 -1.13 -16.55
CA LEU A 183 12.06 -2.05 -16.35
C LEU A 183 12.49 -3.53 -16.46
N SER A 184 13.78 -3.79 -16.56
CA SER A 184 14.34 -5.10 -16.90
C SER A 184 14.24 -6.11 -15.74
N GLY A 185 14.00 -5.65 -14.51
CA GLY A 185 13.55 -6.40 -13.33
C GLY A 185 13.94 -7.88 -13.30
N ILE A 186 15.02 -8.22 -12.60
CA ILE A 186 15.50 -9.60 -12.43
C ILE A 186 14.41 -10.46 -11.78
N GLU A 187 14.27 -11.73 -12.20
CA GLU A 187 13.33 -12.65 -11.53
C GLU A 187 13.85 -13.08 -10.15
N ILE A 188 13.08 -12.79 -9.12
CA ILE A 188 13.36 -13.17 -7.72
C ILE A 188 12.34 -14.21 -7.22
N PRO A 189 12.74 -15.11 -6.31
CA PRO A 189 11.82 -16.03 -5.67
C PRO A 189 10.88 -15.32 -4.69
N LEU A 190 9.58 -15.48 -4.89
CA LEU A 190 8.58 -14.87 -4.02
C LEU A 190 7.94 -15.88 -3.06
N HIS A 191 7.74 -17.10 -3.55
CA HIS A 191 7.12 -18.16 -2.75
C HIS A 191 7.73 -19.52 -3.09
N TYR A 192 7.81 -20.38 -2.08
CA TYR A 192 8.03 -21.80 -2.24
C TYR A 192 6.86 -22.57 -1.66
N ILE A 193 6.48 -23.67 -2.29
CA ILE A 193 5.45 -24.57 -1.79
C ILE A 193 6.04 -25.97 -1.75
N PHE A 194 5.99 -26.62 -0.59
CA PHE A 194 6.40 -28.01 -0.41
C PHE A 194 5.17 -28.83 -0.06
N ARG A 195 4.82 -29.83 -0.85
CA ARG A 195 3.66 -30.69 -0.65
C ARG A 195 4.12 -32.10 -0.31
N LEU A 196 3.53 -32.67 0.73
CA LEU A 196 3.73 -34.07 1.10
C LEU A 196 2.40 -34.64 1.60
N ALA A 197 1.99 -35.77 1.00
CA ALA A 197 0.67 -36.36 1.22
C ALA A 197 -0.46 -35.31 1.02
N SER A 198 -1.29 -35.10 2.05
CA SER A 198 -2.44 -34.20 2.03
C SER A 198 -2.19 -32.81 2.62
N HIS A 199 -0.95 -32.47 2.98
CA HIS A 199 -0.62 -31.19 3.60
C HIS A 199 0.50 -30.47 2.83
N ALA A 200 0.44 -29.14 2.80
CA ALA A 200 1.44 -28.32 2.13
C ALA A 200 2.04 -27.27 3.06
N ILE A 201 3.32 -27.00 2.88
CA ILE A 201 4.05 -25.92 3.53
C ILE A 201 4.18 -24.78 2.53
N HIS A 202 3.72 -23.58 2.92
CA HIS A 202 3.89 -22.36 2.14
C HIS A 202 5.01 -21.53 2.75
N VAL A 203 6.08 -21.30 2.01
CA VAL A 203 7.17 -20.39 2.42
C VAL A 203 7.03 -19.09 1.64
N VAL A 204 6.86 -17.98 2.36
CA VAL A 204 6.77 -16.62 1.83
C VAL A 204 8.13 -15.95 1.96
N VAL A 205 8.70 -15.51 0.85
CA VAL A 205 9.98 -14.81 0.86
C VAL A 205 9.74 -13.32 1.14
N PHE A 206 10.38 -12.83 2.18
CA PHE A 206 10.38 -11.42 2.58
C PHE A 206 11.71 -10.77 2.22
N TYR A 207 11.60 -9.55 1.71
CA TYR A 207 12.70 -8.72 1.26
C TYR A 207 12.73 -7.42 2.04
N GLU A 208 13.92 -6.97 2.42
CA GLU A 208 14.08 -5.63 2.98
C GLU A 208 14.01 -4.56 1.87
N ARG A 209 13.42 -3.41 2.20
CA ARG A 209 13.37 -2.21 1.36
C ARG A 209 13.95 -1.01 2.11
N SER A 210 14.35 0.02 1.34
CA SER A 210 15.08 1.22 1.81
C SER A 210 14.39 1.96 2.97
N GLY A 211 13.06 1.91 3.04
CA GLY A 211 12.28 2.47 4.15
C GLY A 211 12.30 1.66 5.46
N ASN A 212 13.22 0.71 5.63
CA ASN A 212 13.38 -0.12 6.83
C ASN A 212 12.14 -0.99 7.16
N TYR A 213 11.55 -1.60 6.13
CA TYR A 213 10.38 -2.46 6.23
C TYR A 213 10.57 -3.73 5.40
N LEU A 214 9.73 -4.74 5.66
CA LEU A 214 9.73 -6.00 4.95
C LEU A 214 8.63 -6.01 3.89
N TRP A 215 8.95 -6.52 2.71
CA TRP A 215 8.01 -6.67 1.59
C TRP A 215 7.95 -8.13 1.15
N HIS A 216 6.77 -8.63 0.79
CA HIS A 216 6.62 -9.87 0.03
C HIS A 216 5.84 -9.60 -1.25
N GLY A 217 6.13 -10.40 -2.29
CA GLY A 217 5.49 -10.27 -3.59
C GLY A 217 4.11 -10.92 -3.68
N GLN A 218 3.47 -10.70 -4.82
CA GLN A 218 2.26 -11.41 -5.23
C GLN A 218 2.64 -12.76 -5.85
N LEU A 219 1.85 -13.79 -5.54
CA LEU A 219 1.92 -15.08 -6.20
C LEU A 219 1.20 -15.01 -7.55
N ARG A 220 1.95 -15.08 -8.64
CA ARG A 220 1.41 -15.23 -10.00
C ARG A 220 1.97 -16.49 -10.64
N LEU A 221 1.07 -17.41 -11.01
CA LEU A 221 1.45 -18.63 -11.70
C LEU A 221 1.67 -18.34 -13.19
N LYS A 222 2.82 -18.77 -13.72
CA LYS A 222 3.09 -18.78 -15.17
C LYS A 222 2.13 -19.75 -15.87
N GLN A 223 1.90 -19.56 -17.17
CA GLN A 223 0.89 -20.32 -17.93
C GLN A 223 1.13 -21.84 -17.91
N ASN A 224 2.39 -22.27 -17.87
CA ASN A 224 2.82 -23.66 -17.86
C ASN A 224 2.83 -24.33 -16.47
N MET A 225 2.48 -23.61 -15.40
CA MET A 225 2.51 -24.16 -14.04
C MET A 225 1.21 -24.90 -13.72
N ASP A 226 1.32 -26.02 -12.98
CA ASP A 226 0.16 -26.78 -12.51
C ASP A 226 -0.66 -25.99 -11.48
N ARG A 227 -1.82 -25.50 -11.92
CA ARG A 227 -2.77 -24.75 -11.08
C ARG A 227 -3.50 -25.63 -10.06
N LYS A 228 -3.41 -26.96 -10.18
CA LYS A 228 -3.99 -27.94 -9.26
C LYS A 228 -2.97 -28.48 -8.25
N PHE A 229 -1.71 -28.02 -8.30
CA PHE A 229 -0.65 -28.46 -7.38
C PHE A 229 -1.07 -28.35 -5.91
N VAL A 230 -1.73 -27.24 -5.56
CA VAL A 230 -2.36 -26.99 -4.26
C VAL A 230 -3.58 -26.08 -4.45
N PRO A 231 -4.52 -25.97 -3.48
CA PRO A 231 -5.63 -25.02 -3.57
C PRO A 231 -5.16 -23.56 -3.33
N PHE A 232 -4.46 -22.96 -4.31
CA PHE A 232 -3.83 -21.63 -4.22
C PHE A 232 -4.75 -20.51 -3.69
N ARG A 233 -6.05 -20.58 -3.97
CA ARG A 233 -7.03 -19.59 -3.49
C ARG A 233 -7.20 -19.55 -1.97
N LYS A 234 -6.81 -20.63 -1.27
CA LYS A 234 -6.87 -20.73 0.19
C LYS A 234 -5.58 -20.28 0.89
N LEU A 235 -4.52 -19.94 0.15
CA LEU A 235 -3.31 -19.40 0.73
C LEU A 235 -3.59 -18.04 1.40
N HIS A 236 -3.05 -17.85 2.60
CA HIS A 236 -3.20 -16.60 3.34
C HIS A 236 -2.34 -15.46 2.76
N PHE A 237 -1.24 -15.82 2.10
CA PHE A 237 -0.29 -14.90 1.46
C PHE A 237 -0.25 -15.11 -0.05
N GLY A 238 0.13 -14.08 -0.80
CA GLY A 238 0.33 -14.14 -2.25
C GLY A 238 -0.84 -13.59 -3.09
N ARG A 239 -2.02 -13.31 -2.51
CA ARG A 239 -3.12 -12.64 -3.27
C ARG A 239 -2.75 -11.21 -3.70
N TYR A 240 -1.99 -10.51 -2.88
CA TYR A 240 -1.44 -9.18 -3.14
C TYR A 240 -0.02 -9.10 -2.58
N PRO A 241 0.84 -8.19 -3.07
CA PRO A 241 2.08 -7.83 -2.36
C PRO A 241 1.74 -7.23 -1.00
N GLY A 242 2.62 -7.40 -0.01
CA GLY A 242 2.39 -6.90 1.34
C GLY A 242 3.63 -6.28 1.96
N ALA A 243 3.43 -5.30 2.83
CA ALA A 243 4.50 -4.59 3.52
C ALA A 243 4.27 -4.55 5.04
N TYR A 244 5.29 -4.99 5.77
CA TYR A 244 5.27 -5.20 7.21
C TYR A 244 6.41 -4.43 7.89
N GLY A 245 6.25 -4.08 9.16
CA GLY A 245 7.34 -3.61 9.98
C GLY A 245 8.45 -4.67 10.11
N LYS A 246 9.57 -4.29 10.72
CA LYS A 246 10.61 -5.25 11.08
C LYS A 246 10.05 -6.31 12.03
N LEU A 247 10.27 -7.58 11.70
CA LEU A 247 9.88 -8.69 12.56
C LEU A 247 10.87 -8.80 13.73
N VAL A 248 10.35 -8.64 14.94
CA VAL A 248 11.04 -9.09 16.16
C VAL A 248 10.54 -10.49 16.46
N LEU A 249 11.45 -11.46 16.50
CA LEU A 249 11.11 -12.87 16.60
C LEU A 249 11.30 -13.40 18.03
N LEU A 250 10.49 -14.39 18.39
CA LEU A 250 10.52 -15.10 19.67
C LEU A 250 10.65 -16.60 19.39
N PRO A 251 11.72 -17.27 19.84
CA PRO A 251 11.81 -18.73 19.84
C PRO A 251 10.79 -19.33 20.80
N VAL A 252 10.07 -20.36 20.36
CA VAL A 252 9.10 -21.12 21.17
C VAL A 252 9.19 -22.61 20.83
N SER A 253 8.81 -23.45 21.78
CA SER A 253 8.57 -24.88 21.55
C SER A 253 7.07 -25.13 21.57
N ILE A 254 6.50 -25.59 20.46
CA ILE A 254 5.06 -25.90 20.35
C ILE A 254 4.90 -27.27 19.68
N ASP A 255 4.05 -28.13 20.25
CA ASP A 255 3.92 -29.54 19.85
C ASP A 255 5.27 -30.23 19.65
N GLU A 256 6.22 -30.02 20.58
CA GLU A 256 7.59 -30.56 20.55
C GLU A 256 8.47 -30.08 19.38
N LEU A 257 8.02 -29.09 18.61
CA LEU A 257 8.77 -28.49 17.51
C LEU A 257 9.27 -27.11 17.90
N LYS A 258 10.58 -26.89 17.76
CA LYS A 258 11.22 -25.58 17.95
C LYS A 258 10.97 -24.71 16.73
N VAL A 259 10.32 -23.57 16.93
CA VAL A 259 10.02 -22.59 15.87
C VAL A 259 10.25 -21.17 16.39
N GLN A 260 10.37 -20.22 15.46
CA GLN A 260 10.39 -18.79 15.79
C GLN A 260 9.11 -18.14 15.28
N ILE A 261 8.47 -17.32 16.11
CA ILE A 261 7.22 -16.60 15.80
C ILE A 261 7.42 -15.08 15.95
N PRO A 262 6.54 -14.23 15.39
CA PRO A 262 6.49 -12.82 15.77
C PRO A 262 6.31 -12.65 17.28
N LYS A 263 7.11 -11.78 17.92
CA LYS A 263 7.09 -11.52 19.37
C LYS A 263 5.71 -11.11 19.88
N ASN A 264 4.93 -10.44 19.04
CA ASN A 264 3.55 -10.05 19.30
C ASN A 264 2.62 -10.59 18.19
N PRO A 265 2.08 -11.82 18.35
CA PRO A 265 1.24 -12.43 17.31
C PRO A 265 -0.01 -11.63 16.96
N SER A 266 -0.72 -11.06 17.95
CA SER A 266 -1.92 -10.26 17.67
C SER A 266 -1.62 -9.03 16.81
N GLN A 267 -0.54 -8.31 17.12
CA GLN A 267 -0.10 -7.15 16.33
C GLN A 267 0.30 -7.56 14.90
N PHE A 268 0.97 -8.70 14.73
CA PHE A 268 1.30 -9.21 13.40
C PHE A 268 0.05 -9.55 12.58
N LEU A 269 -0.94 -10.20 13.21
CA LEU A 269 -2.22 -10.53 12.56
C LEU A 269 -3.03 -9.29 12.19
N GLU A 270 -3.03 -8.27 13.05
CA GLU A 270 -3.62 -6.96 12.75
C GLU A 270 -2.91 -6.30 11.56
N GLU A 271 -1.58 -6.24 11.58
CA GLU A 271 -0.78 -5.69 10.49
C GLU A 271 -1.05 -6.42 9.17
N MET A 272 -1.10 -7.75 9.19
CA MET A 272 -1.42 -8.59 8.02
C MET A 272 -2.75 -8.19 7.36
N SER A 273 -3.75 -7.79 8.13
CA SER A 273 -5.05 -7.36 7.60
C SER A 273 -4.99 -6.03 6.84
N HIS A 274 -3.98 -5.21 7.14
CA HIS A 274 -3.73 -3.90 6.53
C HIS A 274 -2.44 -3.86 5.70
N ALA A 275 -1.79 -5.00 5.47
CA ALA A 275 -0.45 -5.06 4.88
C ALA A 275 -0.41 -4.82 3.37
N ARG A 276 -1.56 -4.77 2.68
CA ARG A 276 -1.60 -4.69 1.20
C ARG A 276 -0.71 -3.56 0.69
N PHE A 277 0.19 -3.89 -0.23
CA PHE A 277 1.14 -2.97 -0.83
C PHE A 277 0.82 -2.73 -2.31
N LEU A 278 1.00 -1.50 -2.76
CA LEU A 278 0.86 -1.05 -4.14
C LEU A 278 2.23 -0.59 -4.63
N GLU A 279 2.72 -1.20 -5.70
CA GLU A 279 3.89 -0.69 -6.41
C GLU A 279 3.50 0.56 -7.21
N CYS A 280 4.49 1.41 -7.47
CA CYS A 280 4.28 2.43 -8.48
C CYS A 280 4.18 1.80 -9.87
N ARG A 281 3.36 2.40 -10.73
CA ARG A 281 3.13 1.95 -12.10
C ARG A 281 4.14 2.62 -13.03
N TYR A 282 5.42 2.23 -12.91
CA TYR A 282 6.52 2.87 -13.65
C TYR A 282 6.36 2.82 -15.16
N ARG A 283 5.77 1.75 -15.70
CA ARG A 283 5.47 1.64 -17.14
C ARG A 283 4.51 2.75 -17.59
N GLU A 284 3.45 2.98 -16.83
CA GLU A 284 2.44 4.00 -17.10
C GLU A 284 2.98 5.41 -16.83
N ALA A 285 3.75 5.60 -15.77
CA ALA A 285 4.45 6.85 -15.50
C ALA A 285 5.39 7.22 -16.66
N ARG A 286 6.14 6.25 -17.21
CA ARG A 286 6.99 6.46 -18.39
C ARG A 286 6.18 6.84 -19.62
N ALA A 287 5.04 6.20 -19.85
CA ALA A 287 4.15 6.58 -20.94
C ALA A 287 3.58 8.01 -20.76
N PHE A 288 3.31 8.41 -19.51
CA PHE A 288 2.91 9.78 -19.19
C PHE A 288 4.02 10.79 -19.54
N PHE A 289 5.27 10.54 -19.13
CA PHE A 289 6.39 11.44 -19.41
C PHE A 289 6.81 11.51 -20.88
N GLN A 290 6.48 10.48 -21.68
CA GLN A 290 6.64 10.54 -23.14
C GLN A 290 5.73 11.57 -23.80
N LEU A 291 4.54 11.81 -23.23
CA LEU A 291 3.57 12.79 -23.74
C LEU A 291 3.71 14.16 -23.06
N TYR A 292 4.11 14.16 -21.79
CA TYR A 292 4.26 15.35 -20.95
C TYR A 292 5.66 15.32 -20.32
N PRO A 293 6.68 15.84 -21.03
CA PRO A 293 8.06 15.82 -20.55
C PRO A 293 8.19 16.36 -19.13
N ASP A 294 9.08 15.74 -18.35
CA ASP A 294 9.27 16.15 -16.97
C ASP A 294 9.85 17.58 -16.89
N ASP A 295 9.34 18.37 -15.95
CA ASP A 295 9.89 19.69 -15.68
C ASP A 295 11.18 19.53 -14.86
N THR A 296 12.30 19.84 -15.50
CA THR A 296 13.67 19.78 -14.96
C THR A 296 14.25 21.16 -14.69
N SER A 297 13.43 22.21 -14.69
CA SER A 297 13.86 23.55 -14.28
C SER A 297 14.40 23.54 -12.84
N LEU A 298 15.29 24.51 -12.53
CA LEU A 298 15.86 24.64 -11.19
C LEU A 298 14.77 24.77 -10.11
N ASP A 299 13.73 25.54 -10.39
CA ASP A 299 12.59 25.72 -9.48
C ASP A 299 11.85 24.40 -9.23
N ALA A 300 11.62 23.60 -10.26
CA ALA A 300 10.98 22.28 -10.14
C ALA A 300 11.82 21.30 -9.33
N VAL A 301 13.14 21.25 -9.58
CA VAL A 301 14.08 20.39 -8.84
C VAL A 301 14.14 20.80 -7.37
N GLU A 302 14.27 22.09 -7.10
CA GLU A 302 14.35 22.63 -5.74
C GLU A 302 13.03 22.44 -4.98
N PHE A 303 11.88 22.61 -5.66
CA PHE A 303 10.58 22.30 -5.08
C PHE A 303 10.48 20.83 -4.68
N ARG A 304 10.80 19.89 -5.58
CA ARG A 304 10.72 18.45 -5.27
C ARG A 304 11.63 18.08 -4.09
N LYS A 305 12.83 18.66 -4.03
CA LYS A 305 13.77 18.46 -2.91
C LYS A 305 13.16 18.92 -1.58
N LYS A 306 12.62 20.15 -1.53
CA LYS A 306 11.96 20.71 -0.34
C LYS A 306 10.71 19.93 0.05
N ALA A 307 9.88 19.55 -0.92
CA ALA A 307 8.67 18.75 -0.71
C ALA A 307 8.99 17.34 -0.18
N LYS A 308 10.05 16.69 -0.70
CA LYS A 308 10.56 15.41 -0.17
C LYS A 308 10.98 15.58 1.29
N ALA A 309 11.82 16.56 1.61
CA ALA A 309 12.27 16.83 2.98
C ALA A 309 11.10 17.11 3.94
N LEU A 310 10.13 17.93 3.50
CA LEU A 310 8.91 18.22 4.25
C LEU A 310 8.08 16.97 4.52
N LEU A 311 7.91 16.11 3.53
CA LEU A 311 7.20 14.84 3.67
C LEU A 311 7.90 13.90 4.67
N HIS A 312 9.24 13.80 4.62
CA HIS A 312 10.01 13.02 5.61
C HIS A 312 9.77 13.51 7.04
N LEU A 313 9.81 14.83 7.26
CA LEU A 313 9.60 15.43 8.57
C LEU A 313 8.16 15.24 9.08
N ALA A 314 7.17 15.43 8.21
CA ALA A 314 5.77 15.24 8.53
C ALA A 314 5.48 13.81 8.99
N VAL A 315 6.09 12.85 8.33
CA VAL A 315 5.96 11.44 8.69
C VAL A 315 6.55 11.19 10.05
N LEU A 316 7.81 11.60 10.27
CA LEU A 316 8.49 11.33 11.52
C LEU A 316 7.64 11.86 12.69
N THR A 317 7.12 13.08 12.51
CA THR A 317 6.24 13.75 13.48
C THR A 317 4.96 12.96 13.73
N LEU A 318 4.21 12.58 12.68
CA LEU A 318 2.95 11.84 12.82
C LEU A 318 3.15 10.41 13.35
N ASN A 319 4.22 9.73 12.94
CA ASN A 319 4.57 8.40 13.45
C ASN A 319 4.90 8.43 14.95
N ASN A 320 5.65 9.44 15.42
CA ASN A 320 5.95 9.61 16.84
C ASN A 320 4.68 9.87 17.67
N LEU A 321 3.67 10.50 17.08
CA LEU A 321 2.35 10.66 17.69
C LEU A 321 1.48 9.40 17.57
N GLY A 322 1.88 8.39 16.79
CA GLY A 322 1.04 7.23 16.48
C GLY A 322 -0.25 7.61 15.74
N VAL A 323 -0.21 8.66 14.91
CA VAL A 323 -1.34 9.10 14.09
C VAL A 323 -1.22 8.46 12.71
N ARG A 324 -2.28 7.79 12.25
CA ARG A 324 -2.33 7.23 10.90
C ARG A 324 -2.71 8.31 9.89
N PHE A 325 -2.02 8.31 8.77
CA PHE A 325 -2.22 9.26 7.68
C PHE A 325 -1.96 8.60 6.32
N TRP A 326 -2.33 9.25 5.23
CA TRP A 326 -2.08 8.83 3.85
C TRP A 326 -1.73 10.01 2.95
N LEU A 327 -1.21 9.76 1.74
CA LEU A 327 -1.03 10.84 0.76
C LEU A 327 -2.39 11.28 0.23
N SER A 328 -2.66 12.58 0.17
CA SER A 328 -3.93 13.12 -0.33
C SER A 328 -3.73 13.97 -1.58
N SER A 329 -4.83 14.37 -2.22
CA SER A 329 -4.89 15.45 -3.21
C SER A 329 -3.79 15.38 -4.30
N GLY A 330 -3.05 16.47 -4.52
CA GLY A 330 -2.02 16.55 -5.55
C GLY A 330 -0.84 15.63 -5.29
N THR A 331 -0.53 15.38 -4.02
CA THR A 331 0.55 14.47 -3.60
C THR A 331 0.23 13.01 -3.94
N CYS A 332 -1.01 12.57 -3.69
CA CYS A 332 -1.50 11.25 -4.11
C CYS A 332 -1.53 11.11 -5.62
N LEU A 333 -1.98 12.15 -6.34
CA LEU A 333 -2.01 12.15 -7.80
C LEU A 333 -0.60 12.03 -8.40
N GLY A 334 0.37 12.73 -7.83
CA GLY A 334 1.78 12.65 -8.25
C GLY A 334 2.32 11.23 -8.15
N TRP A 335 2.11 10.57 -7.00
CA TRP A 335 2.45 9.16 -6.84
C TRP A 335 1.76 8.28 -7.89
N TYR A 336 0.44 8.39 -8.03
CA TYR A 336 -0.35 7.50 -8.89
C TYR A 336 -0.03 7.67 -10.38
N ARG A 337 0.09 8.91 -10.85
CA ARG A 337 0.23 9.26 -12.27
C ARG A 337 1.65 9.13 -12.78
N GLN A 338 2.62 9.58 -11.97
CA GLN A 338 3.98 9.87 -12.45
C GLN A 338 5.08 9.40 -11.50
N CYS A 339 4.74 8.58 -10.49
CA CYS A 339 5.69 8.05 -9.50
C CYS A 339 6.56 9.10 -8.80
N ASN A 340 6.13 10.37 -8.80
CA ASN A 340 6.95 11.49 -8.35
C ASN A 340 6.07 12.67 -7.90
N ILE A 341 6.66 13.62 -7.19
CA ILE A 341 6.01 14.88 -6.80
C ILE A 341 5.74 15.71 -8.05
N ILE A 342 4.53 16.27 -8.15
CA ILE A 342 4.16 17.18 -9.24
C ILE A 342 4.92 18.50 -9.02
N PRO A 343 5.81 18.91 -9.94
CA PRO A 343 6.79 19.98 -9.69
C PRO A 343 6.17 21.36 -9.44
N TYR A 344 4.91 21.57 -9.82
CA TYR A 344 4.21 22.84 -9.73
C TYR A 344 3.03 22.81 -8.73
N SER A 345 2.90 21.79 -7.86
CA SER A 345 1.81 21.75 -6.85
C SER A 345 1.97 22.81 -5.76
N LYS A 346 3.22 23.21 -5.46
CA LYS A 346 3.60 24.18 -4.40
C LYS A 346 3.37 23.71 -2.95
N ASP A 347 2.69 22.59 -2.75
CA ASP A 347 2.45 22.00 -1.44
C ASP A 347 2.53 20.46 -1.44
N VAL A 348 2.56 19.93 -0.23
CA VAL A 348 2.45 18.50 0.12
C VAL A 348 1.14 18.30 0.88
N ASP A 349 0.35 17.33 0.46
CA ASP A 349 -0.99 17.06 1.00
C ASP A 349 -1.02 15.71 1.70
N LEU A 350 -1.48 15.69 2.94
CA LEU A 350 -1.75 14.48 3.71
C LEU A 350 -3.23 14.42 4.12
N GLY A 351 -3.75 13.20 4.22
CA GLY A 351 -5.08 12.92 4.77
C GLY A 351 -4.99 12.23 6.11
N ILE A 352 -5.87 12.60 7.05
CA ILE A 352 -6.02 11.96 8.36
C ILE A 352 -7.50 11.73 8.62
N PHE A 353 -7.89 10.57 9.16
CA PHE A 353 -9.26 10.41 9.62
C PHE A 353 -9.48 11.24 10.87
N ILE A 354 -10.61 11.95 10.96
CA ILE A 354 -10.89 12.81 12.12
C ILE A 354 -10.91 12.03 13.45
N LYS A 355 -11.31 10.75 13.44
CA LYS A 355 -11.24 9.87 14.60
C LYS A 355 -9.82 9.60 15.12
N ASP A 356 -8.82 9.80 14.26
CA ASP A 356 -7.39 9.67 14.59
C ASP A 356 -6.76 11.04 14.93
N TYR A 357 -7.55 12.14 15.00
CA TYR A 357 -7.07 13.47 15.42
C TYR A 357 -6.54 13.45 16.85
N LYS A 358 -5.42 14.14 17.06
CA LYS A 358 -4.85 14.43 18.39
C LYS A 358 -4.58 15.92 18.51
N SER A 359 -4.91 16.52 19.64
CA SER A 359 -4.60 17.93 19.94
C SER A 359 -3.10 18.23 19.86
N ASP A 360 -2.26 17.22 20.06
CA ASP A 360 -0.79 17.31 20.03
C ASP A 360 -0.20 17.46 18.63
N ILE A 361 -0.98 17.28 17.56
CA ILE A 361 -0.50 17.43 16.18
C ILE A 361 0.15 18.81 15.98
N VAL A 362 -0.55 19.89 16.31
CA VAL A 362 -0.04 21.25 16.12
C VAL A 362 1.22 21.52 16.97
N PRO A 363 1.23 21.24 18.29
CA PRO A 363 2.44 21.35 19.10
C PRO A 363 3.63 20.54 18.57
N ALA A 364 3.40 19.30 18.10
CA ALA A 364 4.46 18.44 17.62
C ALA A 364 5.09 18.97 16.32
N PHE A 365 4.27 19.41 15.37
CA PHE A 365 4.76 20.05 14.14
C PHE A 365 5.52 21.35 14.43
N ARG A 366 5.00 22.19 15.33
CA ARG A 366 5.72 23.39 15.77
C ARG A 366 7.08 23.06 16.39
N LYS A 367 7.15 22.04 17.25
CA LYS A 367 8.41 21.55 17.84
C LYS A 367 9.37 21.00 16.80
N ALA A 368 8.84 20.41 15.73
CA ALA A 368 9.62 19.91 14.59
C ALA A 368 10.09 21.03 13.63
N GLY A 369 9.80 22.30 13.92
CA GLY A 369 10.19 23.44 13.08
C GLY A 369 9.17 23.81 11.98
N LEU A 370 7.95 23.26 12.04
CA LEU A 370 6.87 23.54 11.10
C LEU A 370 5.73 24.30 11.81
N PRO A 371 5.78 25.63 11.88
CA PRO A 371 4.73 26.41 12.54
C PRO A 371 3.42 26.33 11.76
N LEU A 372 2.31 26.38 12.50
CA LEU A 372 0.97 26.44 11.92
C LEU A 372 0.79 27.77 11.18
N LYS A 373 0.46 27.69 9.89
CA LYS A 373 0.19 28.83 9.01
C LYS A 373 -1.30 29.16 8.95
N HIS A 374 -2.12 28.13 8.72
CA HIS A 374 -3.56 28.27 8.66
C HIS A 374 -4.26 27.12 9.39
N LYS A 375 -5.40 27.45 9.99
CA LYS A 375 -6.37 26.48 10.50
C LYS A 375 -7.74 26.88 9.97
N PHE A 376 -8.35 25.99 9.21
CA PHE A 376 -9.73 26.16 8.75
C PHE A 376 -10.64 25.14 9.43
N GLY A 377 -11.92 25.49 9.55
CA GLY A 377 -12.93 24.61 10.16
C GLY A 377 -12.73 24.35 11.65
N LYS A 378 -13.44 23.33 12.13
CA LYS A 378 -13.41 22.83 13.52
C LYS A 378 -13.22 21.31 13.49
N VAL A 379 -12.90 20.70 14.63
CA VAL A 379 -12.69 19.24 14.72
C VAL A 379 -13.95 18.50 14.24
N GLU A 380 -15.12 18.97 14.63
CA GLU A 380 -16.42 18.45 14.23
C GLU A 380 -16.83 18.81 12.79
N ASP A 381 -16.11 19.72 12.12
CA ASP A 381 -16.52 20.21 10.80
C ASP A 381 -15.36 20.79 9.96
N SER A 382 -14.96 20.02 8.94
CA SER A 382 -14.10 20.50 7.85
C SER A 382 -12.74 21.02 8.30
N LEU A 383 -12.13 20.36 9.29
CA LEU A 383 -10.80 20.72 9.78
C LEU A 383 -9.75 20.60 8.67
N GLU A 384 -8.93 21.64 8.55
CA GLU A 384 -7.73 21.67 7.72
C GLU A 384 -6.63 22.38 8.50
N LEU A 385 -5.43 21.79 8.50
CA LEU A 385 -4.24 22.36 9.13
C LEU A 385 -3.14 22.54 8.09
N SER A 386 -2.72 23.78 7.87
CA SER A 386 -1.60 24.11 6.99
C SER A 386 -0.40 24.51 7.80
N PHE A 387 0.75 23.90 7.55
CA PHE A 387 2.02 24.20 8.20
C PHE A 387 3.00 24.81 7.19
N GLN A 388 3.75 25.81 7.64
CA GLN A 388 4.77 26.47 6.83
C GLN A 388 6.05 25.64 6.86
N GLY A 389 6.46 25.13 5.70
CA GLY A 389 7.77 24.51 5.48
C GLY A 389 8.82 25.53 5.07
N GLU A 390 9.95 25.02 4.58
CA GLU A 390 11.05 25.85 4.07
C GLU A 390 10.64 26.60 2.78
N GLY A 391 10.94 27.90 2.72
CA GLY A 391 10.53 28.76 1.60
C GLY A 391 9.01 28.87 1.50
N ASP A 392 8.47 28.68 0.30
CA ASP A 392 7.02 28.76 0.04
C ASP A 392 6.29 27.41 0.05
N VAL A 393 6.98 26.32 0.40
CA VAL A 393 6.39 24.98 0.38
C VAL A 393 5.58 24.74 1.65
N LYS A 394 4.28 24.42 1.48
CA LYS A 394 3.37 24.12 2.60
C LYS A 394 3.15 22.62 2.76
N LEU A 395 2.84 22.23 3.99
CA LEU A 395 2.21 20.95 4.29
C LEU A 395 0.76 21.20 4.64
N ASP A 396 -0.17 20.63 3.88
CA ASP A 396 -1.60 20.71 4.13
C ASP A 396 -2.12 19.35 4.62
N ILE A 397 -2.77 19.34 5.78
CA ILE A 397 -3.40 18.16 6.37
C ILE A 397 -4.91 18.33 6.32
N PHE A 398 -5.55 17.51 5.50
CA PHE A 398 -7.01 17.45 5.37
C PHE A 398 -7.58 16.35 6.27
N PHE A 399 -8.63 16.67 7.03
CA PHE A 399 -9.32 15.70 7.87
C PHE A 399 -10.54 15.12 7.19
N PHE A 400 -10.67 13.80 7.27
CA PHE A 400 -11.72 13.02 6.62
C PHE A 400 -12.68 12.45 7.65
N TYR A 401 -13.96 12.62 7.36
CA TYR A 401 -15.10 12.26 8.18
C TYR A 401 -15.80 11.06 7.54
N GLU A 402 -16.04 10.04 8.34
CA GLU A 402 -16.64 8.80 7.88
C GLU A 402 -18.13 8.80 8.22
N GLU A 403 -18.98 8.74 7.18
CA GLU A 403 -20.44 8.59 7.28
C GLU A 403 -20.84 7.17 6.88
N ASP A 404 -22.12 6.80 6.94
CA ASP A 404 -22.56 5.41 6.66
C ASP A 404 -22.18 4.91 5.25
N ASP A 405 -22.39 5.72 4.22
CA ASP A 405 -22.25 5.35 2.81
C ASP A 405 -21.03 5.99 2.12
N HIS A 406 -20.45 7.03 2.72
CA HIS A 406 -19.36 7.80 2.11
C HIS A 406 -18.34 8.29 3.15
N ILE A 407 -17.24 8.83 2.63
CA ILE A 407 -16.26 9.59 3.39
C ILE A 407 -16.24 10.99 2.79
N TRP A 408 -16.04 12.02 3.60
CA TRP A 408 -15.92 13.38 3.10
C TRP A 408 -14.79 14.15 3.76
N ASN A 409 -14.25 15.15 3.06
CA ASN A 409 -13.41 16.18 3.67
C ASN A 409 -13.89 17.57 3.26
N GLY A 410 -13.62 18.56 4.10
CA GLY A 410 -13.86 19.95 3.77
C GLY A 410 -12.68 20.58 3.03
N GLY A 411 -12.96 21.63 2.26
CA GLY A 411 -11.95 22.57 1.78
C GLY A 411 -12.44 24.00 1.93
N THR A 412 -11.54 24.91 2.30
CA THR A 412 -11.90 26.32 2.51
C THR A 412 -11.08 27.23 1.60
N GLN A 413 -11.76 28.07 0.80
CA GLN A 413 -11.08 29.08 0.01
C GLN A 413 -10.65 30.24 0.92
N ALA A 414 -9.35 30.34 1.20
CA ALA A 414 -8.78 31.28 2.17
C ALA A 414 -9.22 32.75 2.01
N LYS A 415 -9.40 33.25 0.77
CA LYS A 415 -9.79 34.65 0.52
C LYS A 415 -11.28 34.94 0.70
N SER A 416 -12.15 33.98 0.39
CA SER A 416 -13.60 34.20 0.38
C SER A 416 -14.32 33.54 1.54
N GLY A 417 -13.66 32.62 2.26
CA GLY A 417 -14.28 31.76 3.26
C GLY A 417 -15.24 30.73 2.68
N LYS A 418 -15.37 30.62 1.34
CA LYS A 418 -16.24 29.63 0.72
C LYS A 418 -15.77 28.24 1.08
N LYS A 419 -16.71 27.44 1.54
CA LYS A 419 -16.50 26.08 2.01
C LYS A 419 -17.03 25.08 0.99
N PHE A 420 -16.25 24.04 0.74
CA PHE A 420 -16.57 22.95 -0.16
C PHE A 420 -16.59 21.64 0.62
N LYS A 421 -17.51 20.75 0.28
CA LYS A 421 -17.58 19.39 0.80
C LYS A 421 -17.25 18.43 -0.34
N TYR A 422 -16.14 17.71 -0.22
CA TYR A 422 -15.74 16.69 -1.19
C TYR A 422 -16.21 15.34 -0.69
N LEU A 423 -16.99 14.62 -1.51
CA LEU A 423 -17.54 13.31 -1.20
C LEU A 423 -16.74 12.22 -1.91
N PHE A 424 -16.41 11.16 -1.18
CA PHE A 424 -15.69 10.00 -1.67
C PHE A 424 -16.48 8.74 -1.30
N PRO A 425 -16.53 7.72 -2.16
CA PRO A 425 -17.00 6.42 -1.71
C PRO A 425 -16.10 5.88 -0.57
N LYS A 426 -16.63 4.97 0.23
CA LYS A 426 -15.86 4.31 1.31
C LYS A 426 -14.55 3.74 0.78
N PHE A 427 -13.48 3.99 1.54
CA PHE A 427 -12.16 3.47 1.22
C PHE A 427 -11.42 2.87 2.42
N THR A 428 -10.51 1.95 2.13
CA THR A 428 -9.51 1.36 3.03
C THR A 428 -8.14 1.92 2.69
N LEU A 429 -7.09 1.66 3.48
CA LEU A 429 -5.74 2.10 3.14
C LEU A 429 -4.87 0.94 2.60
N CYS A 430 -3.94 1.23 1.70
CA CYS A 430 -2.88 0.34 1.22
C CYS A 430 -1.52 1.00 1.41
N TRP A 431 -0.47 0.23 1.70
CA TRP A 431 0.89 0.73 1.71
C TRP A 431 1.41 0.98 0.29
N THR A 432 2.32 1.93 0.15
CA THR A 432 3.08 2.20 -1.07
C THR A 432 4.46 2.72 -0.69
N GLU A 433 5.33 2.86 -1.68
CA GLU A 433 6.54 3.65 -1.59
C GLU A 433 6.39 4.92 -2.44
N PHE A 434 6.73 6.07 -1.86
CA PHE A 434 6.76 7.35 -2.55
C PHE A 434 7.99 8.13 -2.11
N VAL A 435 8.82 8.57 -3.07
CA VAL A 435 10.08 9.27 -2.80
C VAL A 435 10.91 8.60 -1.68
N GLU A 436 11.10 7.28 -1.80
CA GLU A 436 11.85 6.41 -0.85
C GLU A 436 11.20 6.25 0.55
N LEU A 437 9.90 6.49 0.67
CA LEU A 437 9.17 6.39 1.94
C LEU A 437 7.98 5.43 1.88
N LYS A 438 7.83 4.54 2.87
CA LYS A 438 6.64 3.68 3.07
C LYS A 438 5.43 4.51 3.55
N ARG A 439 4.32 4.55 2.79
CA ARG A 439 3.14 5.39 3.11
C ARG A 439 1.80 4.69 2.86
N PRO A 440 0.77 4.89 3.69
CA PRO A 440 -0.59 4.47 3.35
C PRO A 440 -1.20 5.34 2.22
N GLN A 441 -2.15 4.78 1.47
CA GLN A 441 -2.89 5.36 0.34
C GLN A 441 -4.35 4.89 0.35
N PRO A 442 -5.34 5.72 -0.02
CA PRO A 442 -6.74 5.30 -0.12
C PRO A 442 -7.02 4.21 -1.16
N LYS A 443 -7.97 3.32 -0.84
CA LYS A 443 -8.49 2.21 -1.65
C LYS A 443 -10.01 2.21 -1.60
N LEU A 444 -10.71 2.61 -2.67
CA LEU A 444 -12.15 2.39 -2.76
C LEU A 444 -12.41 0.88 -2.83
N GLU A 445 -13.46 0.37 -2.20
CA GLU A 445 -13.89 -1.00 -2.53
C GLU A 445 -14.67 -0.98 -3.87
N PRO A 446 -14.29 -1.75 -4.91
CA PRO A 446 -13.15 -2.66 -5.07
C PRO A 446 -12.08 -2.13 -6.05
N ARG A 447 -11.76 -0.83 -6.04
CA ARG A 447 -10.76 -0.21 -6.94
C ARG A 447 -9.89 0.76 -6.16
N CYS A 448 -8.58 0.53 -6.09
CA CYS A 448 -7.66 1.54 -5.55
C CYS A 448 -7.86 2.87 -6.30
N ILE A 449 -7.76 4.02 -5.60
CA ILE A 449 -7.86 5.32 -6.26
C ILE A 449 -6.84 5.33 -7.40
N GLY A 450 -7.37 5.38 -8.61
CA GLY A 450 -6.65 5.01 -9.82
C GLY A 450 -7.55 4.50 -10.94
N HIS A 451 -8.70 5.14 -11.14
CA HIS A 451 -9.49 5.00 -12.36
C HIS A 451 -9.71 6.36 -12.98
#